data_AF-A0A4Q3NFT8-F1
#
_entry.id   AF-A0A4Q3NFT8-F1
#
_cell.length_a   1.000
_cell.length_b   1.000
_cell.length_c   1.000
_cell.angle_alpha   90.00
_cell.angle_beta   90.00
_cell.angle_gamma   90.00
#
_symmetry.space_group_name_H-M   'P 1'
#
loop_
_entity.id
_entity.type
_entity.pdbx_description
1 polymer ?
#
loop_
_entity_poly.entity_id
_entity_poly.type
_entity_poly.pdbx_seq_one_letter_code
_entity_poly.pdbx_strand_id
1 'polypeptide(L)'
;MWHWQRLRHGGVAVLGAFVLAACGGGSGGDDGDDGGTPPPNGGGTVLTAGVAGLVGDWLENGCVAAGAQSFKRVLRATQLTPTSIAYSEGVATYGNGRCEGVRTVVGPSRMGDVVFARSESNAQAAANWGEFTTVTNTRFAVIWAKKSETTLCLLGDQNPSILPTLGAVEASLKTLPDLGCFTRQ
;
A
#
# COMPACT_ATOMS: atom_id res chain seq x y z
N MET A 1 -10.86 -4.81 16.76
CA MET A 1 -11.54 -5.94 16.08
C MET A 1 -11.67 -5.58 14.61
N TRP A 2 -11.12 -6.37 13.69
CA TRP A 2 -11.20 -6.09 12.24
C TRP A 2 -12.42 -6.81 11.66
N HIS A 3 -13.42 -6.05 11.20
CA HIS A 3 -14.70 -6.59 10.72
C HIS A 3 -14.87 -6.27 9.23
N TRP A 4 -14.21 -7.04 8.36
CA TRP A 4 -14.33 -6.90 6.91
C TRP A 4 -15.69 -7.41 6.42
N GLN A 5 -16.54 -6.50 5.94
CA GLN A 5 -17.83 -6.85 5.36
C GLN A 5 -17.63 -7.60 4.04
N ARG A 6 -18.24 -8.78 3.92
CA ARG A 6 -18.26 -9.58 2.68
C ARG A 6 -19.18 -8.91 1.64
N LEU A 7 -18.62 -8.16 0.71
CA LEU A 7 -19.34 -7.75 -0.50
C LEU A 7 -19.59 -8.98 -1.38
N ARG A 8 -20.87 -9.30 -1.60
CA ARG A 8 -21.30 -10.44 -2.42
C ARG A 8 -20.99 -10.17 -3.88
N HIS A 9 -20.46 -11.18 -4.58
CA HIS A 9 -20.33 -11.13 -6.04
C HIS A 9 -21.72 -11.19 -6.69
N GLY A 10 -22.01 -10.22 -7.54
CA GLY A 10 -23.11 -10.27 -8.52
C GLY A 10 -22.50 -10.06 -9.90
N GLY A 11 -22.45 -11.11 -10.72
CA GLY A 11 -21.79 -11.06 -12.02
C GLY A 11 -22.74 -10.67 -13.15
N VAL A 12 -22.22 -9.93 -14.13
CA VAL A 12 -22.78 -9.82 -15.47
C VAL A 12 -21.65 -10.03 -16.47
N ALA A 13 -21.81 -10.98 -17.38
CA ALA A 13 -20.88 -11.19 -18.48
C ALA A 13 -21.35 -10.40 -19.71
N VAL A 14 -20.41 -9.79 -20.43
CA VAL A 14 -20.66 -9.17 -21.75
C VAL A 14 -19.61 -9.68 -22.73
N LEU A 15 -20.07 -10.35 -23.78
CA LEU A 15 -19.26 -10.73 -24.94
C LEU A 15 -19.14 -9.53 -25.89
N GLY A 16 -17.97 -9.35 -26.50
CA GLY A 16 -17.73 -8.33 -27.51
C GLY A 16 -16.49 -8.65 -28.35
N ALA A 17 -16.69 -9.31 -29.49
CA ALA A 17 -15.63 -9.57 -30.46
C ALA A 17 -15.62 -8.47 -31.53
N PHE A 18 -14.43 -8.04 -31.95
CA PHE A 18 -14.23 -7.19 -33.13
C PHE A 18 -13.06 -7.70 -33.98
N VAL A 19 -12.98 -7.19 -35.22
CA VAL A 19 -12.50 -7.95 -36.38
C VAL A 19 -11.05 -7.65 -36.74
N LEU A 20 -10.42 -8.61 -37.43
CA LEU A 20 -9.07 -8.58 -37.99
C LEU A 20 -8.84 -7.50 -39.06
N ALA A 21 -7.54 -7.33 -39.37
CA ALA A 21 -6.94 -6.85 -40.61
C ALA A 21 -6.68 -5.35 -40.80
N ALA A 22 -5.40 -4.99 -40.67
CA ALA A 22 -4.70 -4.11 -41.61
C ALA A 22 -3.34 -4.75 -41.93
N CYS A 23 -2.92 -4.74 -43.20
CA CYS A 23 -1.64 -5.31 -43.64
C CYS A 23 -0.63 -4.18 -43.90
N GLY A 24 0.64 -4.40 -43.57
CA GLY A 24 1.71 -3.42 -43.74
C GLY A 24 3.06 -4.11 -43.91
N GLY A 25 3.38 -4.51 -45.14
CA GLY A 25 4.66 -5.11 -45.49
C GLY A 25 5.71 -4.06 -45.87
N GLY A 26 6.98 -4.33 -45.53
CA GLY A 26 8.16 -3.62 -46.01
C GLY A 26 9.31 -4.61 -46.14
N SER A 27 10.10 -4.51 -47.20
CA SER A 27 11.11 -5.50 -47.59
C SER A 27 12.53 -4.92 -47.55
N GLY A 28 13.51 -5.80 -47.29
CA GLY A 28 14.92 -5.45 -47.16
C GLY A 28 15.30 -5.11 -45.71
N GLY A 29 16.55 -5.28 -45.30
CA GLY A 29 17.69 -5.80 -46.07
C GLY A 29 19.01 -5.30 -45.49
N ASP A 30 20.05 -6.12 -45.64
CA ASP A 30 21.45 -5.87 -45.28
C ASP A 30 21.78 -5.73 -43.77
N ASP A 31 22.91 -6.34 -43.38
CA ASP A 31 23.44 -6.31 -42.02
C ASP A 31 24.16 -4.98 -41.72
N GLY A 32 23.88 -4.39 -40.55
CA GLY A 32 24.56 -3.18 -40.10
C GLY A 32 24.55 -3.04 -38.58
N ASP A 33 25.73 -2.91 -37.97
CA ASP A 33 25.88 -2.52 -36.56
C ASP A 33 25.45 -1.06 -36.37
N ASP A 34 24.28 -0.85 -35.78
CA ASP A 34 23.88 0.47 -35.27
C ASP A 34 23.26 0.35 -33.88
N GLY A 35 23.77 1.16 -32.94
CA GLY A 35 23.54 1.05 -31.51
C GLY A 35 22.17 1.55 -31.05
N GLY A 36 21.10 0.86 -31.49
CA GLY A 36 19.71 1.16 -31.14
C GLY A 36 19.46 1.15 -29.64
N THR A 37 19.63 2.31 -29.00
CA THR A 37 19.38 2.49 -27.57
C THR A 37 17.88 2.24 -27.33
N PRO A 38 17.50 1.27 -26.47
CA PRO A 38 16.08 0.98 -26.26
C PRO A 38 15.36 2.22 -25.72
N PRO A 39 14.10 2.46 -26.12
CA PRO A 39 13.36 3.63 -25.67
C PRO A 39 13.32 3.67 -24.13
N PRO A 40 13.43 4.85 -23.51
CA PRO A 40 13.51 4.96 -22.06
C PRO A 40 12.23 4.38 -21.42
N ASN A 41 12.37 3.19 -20.83
CA ASN A 41 11.33 2.55 -20.02
C ASN A 41 10.77 3.59 -19.05
N GLY A 42 9.45 3.76 -19.01
CA GLY A 42 8.75 4.89 -18.36
C GLY A 42 9.15 5.12 -16.91
N GLY A 43 10.22 5.90 -16.71
CA GLY A 43 11.07 5.84 -15.54
C GLY A 43 10.58 6.69 -14.38
N GLY A 44 9.40 6.36 -13.84
CA GLY A 44 9.01 6.84 -12.52
C GLY A 44 10.01 6.34 -11.46
N THR A 45 10.36 7.19 -10.50
CA THR A 45 11.27 6.82 -9.41
C THR A 45 10.73 5.60 -8.66
N VAL A 46 11.55 4.56 -8.52
CA VAL A 46 11.18 3.34 -7.79
C VAL A 46 10.91 3.69 -6.32
N LEU A 47 9.76 3.26 -5.80
CA LEU A 47 9.35 3.55 -4.43
C LEU A 47 10.22 2.79 -3.43
N THR A 48 10.69 3.49 -2.40
CA THR A 48 11.58 2.96 -1.36
C THR A 48 10.90 1.80 -0.61
N ALA A 49 11.43 0.58 -0.80
CA ALA A 49 10.99 -0.62 -0.10
C ALA A 49 11.71 -0.82 1.24
N GLY A 50 11.32 -1.85 1.99
CA GLY A 50 11.91 -2.21 3.27
C GLY A 50 11.62 -1.22 4.39
N VAL A 51 12.25 -1.44 5.55
CA VAL A 51 12.03 -0.63 6.76
C VAL A 51 12.30 0.86 6.53
N ALA A 52 13.35 1.20 5.77
CA ALA A 52 13.69 2.58 5.44
C ALA A 52 12.53 3.35 4.77
N GLY A 53 11.75 2.66 3.91
CA GLY A 53 10.59 3.25 3.25
C GLY A 53 9.35 3.41 4.13
N LEU A 54 9.30 2.76 5.30
CA LEU A 54 8.13 2.67 6.19
C LEU A 54 8.27 3.50 7.47
N VAL A 55 9.50 3.74 7.95
CA VAL A 55 9.77 4.44 9.22
C VAL A 55 9.23 5.88 9.21
N GLY A 56 8.64 6.27 10.33
CA GLY A 56 8.08 7.61 10.56
C GLY A 56 6.66 7.59 11.12
N ASP A 57 6.03 8.78 11.11
CA ASP A 57 4.66 8.99 11.51
C ASP A 57 3.72 9.05 10.30
N TRP A 58 2.53 8.48 10.47
CA TRP A 58 1.51 8.33 9.44
C TRP A 58 0.13 8.58 10.04
N LEU A 59 -0.72 9.32 9.33
CA LEU A 59 -2.07 9.68 9.75
C LEU A 59 -3.08 9.06 8.79
N GLU A 60 -4.08 8.35 9.32
CA GLU A 60 -5.13 7.73 8.51
C GLU A 60 -5.89 8.77 7.68
N ASN A 61 -6.18 8.44 6.43
CA ASN A 61 -6.90 9.31 5.50
C ASN A 61 -8.39 9.36 5.84
N GLY A 62 -8.96 8.24 6.27
CA GLY A 62 -10.30 8.12 6.84
C GLY A 62 -10.52 9.08 8.01
N CYS A 63 -11.74 9.59 8.12
CA CYS A 63 -12.19 10.46 9.21
C CYS A 63 -13.45 9.85 9.84
N VAL A 64 -13.46 9.73 11.17
CA VAL A 64 -14.63 9.25 11.93
C VAL A 64 -15.16 10.41 12.76
N ALA A 65 -16.37 10.88 12.46
CA ALA A 65 -17.05 11.91 13.26
C ALA A 65 -17.86 11.27 14.41
N ALA A 66 -17.85 11.92 15.58
CA ALA A 66 -18.75 11.60 16.68
C ALA A 66 -19.22 12.91 17.34
N GLY A 67 -20.50 13.26 17.12
CA GLY A 67 -21.04 14.54 17.55
C GLY A 67 -20.30 15.72 16.92
N ALA A 68 -19.83 16.66 17.75
CA ALA A 68 -19.09 17.83 17.30
C ALA A 68 -17.59 17.58 17.04
N GLN A 69 -17.06 16.39 17.38
CA GLN A 69 -15.66 16.04 17.22
C GLN A 69 -15.45 15.03 16.08
N SER A 70 -14.19 14.88 15.67
CA SER A 70 -13.80 13.81 14.74
C SER A 70 -12.38 13.34 14.98
N PHE A 71 -12.09 12.14 14.47
CA PHE A 71 -10.96 11.32 14.87
C PHE A 71 -10.30 10.66 13.65
N LYS A 72 -8.99 10.54 13.69
CA LYS A 72 -8.17 9.76 12.73
C LYS A 72 -7.18 8.89 13.50
N ARG A 73 -6.90 7.68 13.02
CA ARG A 73 -5.86 6.84 13.63
C ARG A 73 -4.47 7.39 13.27
N VAL A 74 -3.59 7.42 14.26
CA VAL A 74 -2.17 7.74 14.10
C VAL A 74 -1.39 6.44 14.18
N LEU A 75 -0.41 6.28 13.30
CA LEU A 75 0.49 5.14 13.23
C LEU A 75 1.92 5.66 13.29
N ARG A 76 2.75 5.07 14.16
CA ARG A 76 4.20 5.29 14.22
C ARG A 76 4.92 3.97 13.97
N ALA A 77 5.80 3.99 12.97
CA ALA A 77 6.70 2.90 12.65
C ALA A 77 8.13 3.30 13.05
N THR A 78 8.63 2.72 14.14
CA THR A 78 10.00 2.96 14.63
C THR A 78 10.89 1.80 14.25
N GLN A 79 12.08 2.07 13.69
CA GLN A 79 13.02 1.01 13.34
C GLN A 79 13.52 0.25 14.59
N LEU A 80 13.56 -1.09 14.50
CA LEU A 80 14.24 -1.95 15.47
C LEU A 80 15.47 -2.61 14.85
N THR A 81 15.36 -3.07 13.61
CA THR A 81 16.44 -3.71 12.83
C THR A 81 16.31 -3.32 11.35
N PRO A 82 17.21 -3.74 10.43
CA PRO A 82 17.03 -3.55 9.00
C PRO A 82 15.75 -4.18 8.42
N THR A 83 15.15 -5.17 9.10
CA THR A 83 13.96 -5.92 8.64
C THR A 83 12.78 -5.89 9.61
N SER A 84 12.85 -5.16 10.73
CA SER A 84 11.74 -5.06 11.69
C SER A 84 11.51 -3.66 12.27
N ILE A 85 10.24 -3.40 12.61
CA ILE A 85 9.76 -2.16 13.22
C ILE A 85 8.94 -2.44 14.48
N ALA A 86 8.99 -1.51 15.43
CA ALA A 86 7.98 -1.41 16.47
C ALA A 86 6.75 -0.70 15.88
N TYR A 87 5.59 -1.33 16.03
CA TYR A 87 4.28 -0.80 15.60
C TYR A 87 3.60 -0.13 16.79
N SER A 88 3.30 1.17 16.66
CA SER A 88 2.60 1.93 17.70
C SER A 88 1.45 2.72 17.10
N GLU A 89 0.30 2.74 17.77
CA GLU A 89 -0.88 3.48 17.30
C GLU A 89 -1.47 4.41 18.36
N GLY A 90 -2.10 5.49 17.89
CA GLY A 90 -2.73 6.53 18.69
C GLY A 90 -3.91 7.16 17.95
N VAL A 91 -4.42 8.27 18.47
CA VAL A 91 -5.58 8.97 17.89
C VAL A 91 -5.29 10.47 17.76
N ALA A 92 -5.57 11.02 16.59
CA ALA A 92 -5.64 12.47 16.36
C ALA A 92 -7.10 12.92 16.48
N THR A 93 -7.35 13.86 17.39
CA THR A 93 -8.68 14.40 17.71
C THR A 93 -8.80 15.84 17.21
N TYR A 94 -9.91 16.15 16.54
CA TYR A 94 -10.22 17.45 15.97
C TYR A 94 -11.46 18.04 16.64
N GLY A 95 -11.45 19.36 16.89
CA GLY A 95 -12.56 20.10 17.50
C GLY A 95 -13.75 20.40 16.58
N ASN A 96 -13.89 19.63 15.49
CA ASN A 96 -14.94 19.72 14.49
C ASN A 96 -15.25 18.32 13.94
N GLY A 97 -16.34 18.16 13.20
CA GLY A 97 -16.76 16.87 12.61
C GLY A 97 -16.12 16.48 11.27
N ARG A 98 -15.00 17.08 10.85
CA ARG A 98 -14.44 16.94 9.48
C ARG A 98 -12.96 16.50 9.40
N CYS A 99 -12.29 16.35 10.53
CA CYS A 99 -10.85 16.12 10.65
C CYS A 99 -9.99 17.23 10.01
N GLU A 100 -10.46 18.48 10.07
CA GLU A 100 -9.82 19.67 9.49
C GLU A 100 -9.13 20.52 10.57
N GLY A 101 -8.01 21.17 10.23
CA GLY A 101 -7.36 22.18 11.09
C GLY A 101 -6.56 21.62 12.27
N VAL A 102 -6.56 22.35 13.39
CA VAL A 102 -5.76 22.01 14.60
C VAL A 102 -6.27 20.73 15.25
N ARG A 103 -5.33 19.85 15.61
CA ARG A 103 -5.58 18.56 16.25
C ARG A 103 -4.81 18.44 17.56
N THR A 104 -5.36 17.70 18.52
CA THR A 104 -4.59 17.09 19.60
C THR A 104 -4.27 15.63 19.24
N VAL A 105 -3.18 15.08 19.78
CA VAL A 105 -2.81 13.67 19.55
C VAL A 105 -2.65 12.98 20.90
N VAL A 106 -3.21 11.77 21.02
CA VAL A 106 -3.09 10.90 22.19
C VAL A 106 -2.37 9.62 21.77
N GLY A 107 -1.35 9.22 22.53
CA GLY A 107 -0.39 8.18 22.14
C GLY A 107 0.71 8.74 21.22
N PRO A 108 1.33 7.92 20.33
CA PRO A 108 1.01 6.52 20.06
C PRO A 108 1.57 5.57 21.12
N SER A 109 0.86 4.46 21.38
CA SER A 109 1.26 3.38 22.29
C SER A 109 1.69 2.14 21.49
N ARG A 110 2.75 1.44 21.92
CA ARG A 110 3.25 0.25 21.21
C ARG A 110 2.24 -0.90 21.26
N MET A 111 1.78 -1.31 20.07
CA MET A 111 0.83 -2.39 19.85
C MET A 111 1.51 -3.73 19.57
N GLY A 112 2.76 -3.73 19.11
CA GLY A 112 3.58 -4.92 18.86
C GLY A 112 4.77 -4.60 17.96
N ASP A 113 5.32 -5.63 17.30
CA ASP A 113 6.40 -5.49 16.30
C ASP A 113 6.02 -6.18 14.99
N VAL A 114 6.49 -5.66 13.86
CA VAL A 114 6.38 -6.29 12.54
C VAL A 114 7.77 -6.73 12.08
N VAL A 115 7.91 -7.99 11.66
CA VAL A 115 9.12 -8.54 11.04
C VAL A 115 8.82 -8.83 9.58
N PHE A 116 9.52 -8.16 8.67
CA PHE A 116 9.35 -8.32 7.22
C PHE A 116 10.25 -9.44 6.70
N ALA A 117 9.65 -10.41 6.01
CA ALA A 117 10.35 -11.53 5.39
C ALA A 117 10.74 -11.24 3.92
N ARG A 118 10.03 -10.32 3.26
CA ARG A 118 10.27 -9.92 1.86
C ARG A 118 9.82 -8.49 1.61
N SER A 119 10.56 -7.78 0.77
CA SER A 119 10.18 -6.48 0.22
C SER A 119 10.38 -6.46 -1.30
N GLU A 120 9.42 -5.93 -2.05
CA GLU A 120 9.48 -5.75 -3.52
C GLU A 120 8.99 -4.33 -3.85
N SER A 121 9.50 -3.70 -4.93
CA SER A 121 8.99 -2.40 -5.38
C SER A 121 9.26 -2.10 -6.85
N ASN A 122 8.51 -1.15 -7.38
CA ASN A 122 8.68 -0.51 -8.68
C ASN A 122 8.21 0.96 -8.57
N ALA A 123 7.92 1.62 -9.70
CA ALA A 123 7.42 2.99 -9.74
C ALA A 123 5.95 3.17 -9.31
N GLN A 124 5.19 2.08 -9.16
CA GLN A 124 3.75 2.08 -8.91
C GLN A 124 3.39 1.64 -7.48
N ALA A 125 4.17 0.71 -6.91
CA ALA A 125 4.01 0.25 -5.53
C ALA A 125 5.33 -0.18 -4.90
N ALA A 126 5.39 -0.13 -3.57
CA ALA A 126 6.33 -0.89 -2.76
C ALA A 126 5.55 -1.75 -1.77
N ALA A 127 5.84 -3.05 -1.71
CA ALA A 127 5.14 -4.01 -0.87
C ALA A 127 6.12 -4.72 0.08
N ASN A 128 5.71 -4.91 1.34
CA ASN A 128 6.53 -5.50 2.39
C ASN A 128 5.70 -6.55 3.14
N TRP A 129 5.98 -7.83 2.90
CA TRP A 129 5.30 -8.96 3.52
C TRP A 129 5.98 -9.32 4.83
N GLY A 130 5.20 -9.52 5.90
CA GLY A 130 5.74 -9.82 7.22
C GLY A 130 4.73 -10.44 8.18
N GLU A 131 5.23 -10.80 9.37
CA GLU A 131 4.40 -11.18 10.51
C GLU A 131 4.35 -10.02 11.51
N PHE A 132 3.14 -9.58 11.85
CA PHE A 132 2.89 -8.69 12.98
C PHE A 132 2.63 -9.54 14.24
N THR A 133 3.45 -9.38 15.27
CA THR A 133 3.24 -9.98 16.60
C THR A 133 2.83 -8.87 17.57
N THR A 134 1.62 -8.98 18.14
CA THR A 134 1.12 -8.02 19.13
C THR A 134 1.87 -8.11 20.46
N VAL A 135 1.72 -7.10 21.32
CA VAL A 135 2.12 -7.18 22.74
C VAL A 135 1.43 -8.31 23.53
N THR A 136 0.35 -8.89 22.99
CA THR A 136 -0.32 -10.10 23.51
C THR A 136 0.15 -11.40 22.84
N ASN A 137 1.29 -11.37 22.15
CA ASN A 137 1.88 -12.49 21.39
C ASN A 137 0.92 -13.13 20.37
N THR A 138 -0.01 -12.34 19.83
CA THR A 138 -0.96 -12.75 18.78
C THR A 138 -0.36 -12.40 17.43
N ARG A 139 -0.37 -13.36 16.48
CA ARG A 139 0.34 -13.26 15.21
C ARG A 139 -0.60 -13.09 14.03
N PHE A 140 -0.23 -12.23 13.09
CA PHE A 140 -0.97 -11.94 11.86
C PHE A 140 -0.02 -11.78 10.69
N ALA A 141 -0.34 -12.39 9.54
CA ALA A 141 0.31 -12.06 8.28
C ALA A 141 -0.19 -10.69 7.79
N VAL A 142 0.74 -9.82 7.39
CA VAL A 142 0.47 -8.44 6.98
C VAL A 142 1.29 -8.05 5.75
N ILE A 143 0.73 -7.17 4.92
CA ILE A 143 1.47 -6.48 3.86
C ILE A 143 1.40 -4.98 4.10
N TRP A 144 2.56 -4.36 4.28
CA TRP A 144 2.71 -2.90 4.35
C TRP A 144 3.04 -2.40 2.95
N ALA A 145 2.06 -1.78 2.30
CA ALA A 145 2.10 -1.46 0.88
C ALA A 145 1.94 0.04 0.62
N LYS A 146 2.90 0.66 -0.08
CA LYS A 146 2.86 2.08 -0.45
C LYS A 146 2.31 2.28 -1.86
N LYS A 147 1.41 3.28 -2.03
CA LYS A 147 1.01 3.84 -3.34
C LYS A 147 1.94 4.97 -3.81
N SER A 148 2.67 5.59 -2.88
CA SER A 148 3.67 6.64 -3.11
C SER A 148 4.60 6.74 -1.90
N GLU A 149 5.65 7.57 -1.93
CA GLU A 149 6.49 7.80 -0.74
C GLU A 149 5.74 8.42 0.47
N THR A 150 4.60 9.07 0.20
CA THR A 150 3.76 9.72 1.21
C THR A 150 2.47 8.97 1.54
N THR A 151 2.13 7.89 0.82
CA THR A 151 0.87 7.14 1.01
C THR A 151 1.13 5.66 1.30
N LEU A 152 0.87 5.25 2.55
CA LEU A 152 0.98 3.87 3.06
C LEU A 152 -0.40 3.26 3.27
N CYS A 153 -0.60 2.01 2.86
CA CYS A 153 -1.81 1.23 3.08
C CYS A 153 -1.44 -0.08 3.80
N LEU A 154 -2.24 -0.48 4.79
CA LEU A 154 -2.06 -1.75 5.50
C LEU A 154 -3.05 -2.78 4.96
N LEU A 155 -2.54 -3.88 4.40
CA LEU A 155 -3.35 -4.99 3.92
C LEU A 155 -3.24 -6.16 4.90
N GLY A 156 -4.37 -6.75 5.28
CA GLY A 156 -4.39 -8.04 5.96
C GLY A 156 -4.07 -9.16 4.97
N ASP A 157 -3.29 -10.14 5.40
CA ASP A 157 -2.83 -11.26 4.57
C ASP A 157 -3.06 -12.60 5.28
N GLN A 158 -2.63 -13.70 4.65
CA GLN A 158 -2.67 -15.05 5.21
C GLN A 158 -1.27 -15.70 5.11
N ASN A 159 -1.13 -16.91 5.65
CA ASN A 159 0.05 -17.75 5.46
C ASN A 159 -0.40 -19.11 4.88
N PRO A 160 -0.11 -19.43 3.60
CA PRO A 160 0.60 -18.60 2.61
C PRO A 160 -0.17 -17.34 2.19
N SER A 161 0.54 -16.37 1.61
CA SER A 161 0.00 -15.06 1.21
C SER A 161 -1.09 -15.16 0.15
N ILE A 162 -2.17 -14.39 0.32
CA ILE A 162 -3.23 -14.23 -0.69
C ILE A 162 -2.89 -13.17 -1.75
N LEU A 163 -1.86 -12.36 -1.52
CA LEU A 163 -1.30 -11.40 -2.49
C LEU A 163 0.20 -11.68 -2.69
N PRO A 164 0.58 -12.83 -3.28
CA PRO A 164 1.95 -13.34 -3.23
C PRO A 164 2.97 -12.61 -4.13
N THR A 165 2.56 -11.61 -4.92
CA THR A 165 3.43 -10.85 -5.84
C THR A 165 3.14 -9.34 -5.76
N LEU A 166 4.12 -8.50 -6.06
CA LEU A 166 3.93 -7.05 -6.15
C LEU A 166 2.74 -6.67 -7.07
N GLY A 167 2.57 -7.35 -8.21
CA GLY A 167 1.45 -7.11 -9.13
C GLY A 167 0.07 -7.43 -8.54
N ALA A 168 -0.03 -8.44 -7.66
CA ALA A 168 -1.27 -8.71 -6.92
C ALA A 168 -1.55 -7.61 -5.87
N VAL A 169 -0.50 -7.12 -5.19
CA VAL A 169 -0.61 -5.99 -4.26
C VAL A 169 -1.01 -4.71 -4.98
N GLU A 170 -0.44 -4.41 -6.16
CA GLU A 170 -0.87 -3.29 -7.00
C GLU A 170 -2.34 -3.37 -7.39
N ALA A 171 -2.82 -4.55 -7.81
CA ALA A 171 -4.23 -4.75 -8.17
C ALA A 171 -5.16 -4.53 -6.96
N SER A 172 -4.74 -4.96 -5.76
CA SER A 172 -5.45 -4.67 -4.52
C SER A 172 -5.44 -3.17 -4.20
N LEU A 173 -4.28 -2.49 -4.28
CA LEU A 173 -4.15 -1.05 -4.03
C LEU A 173 -5.01 -0.20 -4.99
N LYS A 174 -5.19 -0.64 -6.24
CA LYS A 174 -6.07 0.02 -7.24
C LYS A 174 -7.56 -0.09 -6.89
N THR A 175 -7.97 -1.03 -6.05
CA THR A 175 -9.36 -1.20 -5.58
C THR A 175 -9.59 -0.74 -4.13
N LEU A 176 -8.54 -0.61 -3.33
CA LEU A 176 -8.60 -0.12 -1.95
C LEU A 176 -8.91 1.40 -1.90
N PRO A 177 -10.04 1.83 -1.29
CA PRO A 177 -10.36 3.24 -1.12
C PRO A 177 -9.30 3.95 -0.28
N ASP A 178 -8.88 5.15 -0.70
CA ASP A 178 -7.76 5.87 -0.07
C ASP A 178 -8.01 6.22 1.41
N LEU A 179 -9.27 6.25 1.87
CA LEU A 179 -9.65 6.39 3.27
C LEU A 179 -9.08 5.27 4.17
N GLY A 180 -8.83 4.08 3.64
CA GLY A 180 -8.18 2.96 4.34
C GLY A 180 -6.66 3.00 4.33
N CYS A 181 -6.06 4.04 3.74
CA CYS A 181 -4.63 4.30 3.74
C CYS A 181 -4.28 5.46 4.70
N PHE A 182 -2.98 5.74 4.84
CA PHE A 182 -2.41 6.76 5.69
C PHE A 182 -1.51 7.69 4.87
N THR A 183 -1.50 8.97 5.20
CA THR A 183 -0.57 9.97 4.68
C THR A 183 0.58 10.20 5.68
N ARG A 184 1.82 10.22 5.20
CA ARG A 184 3.02 10.56 6.01
C ARG A 184 2.87 11.92 6.67
N GLN A 185 3.39 12.08 7.88
CA GLN A 185 3.38 13.32 8.68
C GLN A 185 4.78 13.93 8.83
#